data_AF-A0A7J7J0J2-F1
#
_entry.id   AF-A0A7J7J0J2-F1
#
_cell.length_a   1.000
_cell.length_b   1.000
_cell.length_c   1.000
_cell.angle_alpha   90.00
_cell.angle_beta   90.00
_cell.angle_gamma   90.00
#
_symmetry.space_group_name_H-M   'P 1'
#
loop_
_entity.id
_entity.type
_entity.pdbx_description
1 polymer ?
#
loop_
_entity_poly.entity_id
_entity_poly.type
_entity_poly.pdbx_seq_one_letter_code
_entity_poly.pdbx_strand_id
1 'polypeptide(L)'
;MLYPVVISASKKVRNPNSGEVNAGRHTTYDTWLHLFPSAENSSLPKMMPVGSGSDYSSFLNVLGIPCLEPRYTWDRNKWKISAYPLYHSAYETLYLMENIIDPEFKYSKAVTQVWAELVRDMSDAMILPLDAKSLSDYISVESKRYSVNMEI
;
A
#
# COMPACT_ATOMS: atom_id res chain seq x y z
N MET A 1 12.55 2.19 4.24
CA MET A 1 12.45 1.83 5.68
C MET A 1 11.43 0.73 5.95
N LEU A 2 10.12 0.95 5.74
CA LEU A 2 9.07 -0.02 6.12
C LEU A 2 8.80 -1.14 5.09
N TYR A 3 9.61 -1.23 4.04
CA TYR A 3 9.38 -2.16 2.92
C TYR A 3 9.33 -3.64 3.38
N PRO A 4 10.28 -4.14 4.19
CA PRO A 4 10.30 -5.55 4.56
C PRO A 4 9.06 -5.98 5.35
N VAL A 5 8.64 -5.17 6.32
CA VAL A 5 7.49 -5.50 7.18
C VAL A 5 6.18 -5.49 6.39
N VAL A 6 6.01 -4.56 5.45
CA VAL A 6 4.83 -4.52 4.55
C VAL A 6 4.79 -5.73 3.60
N ILE A 7 5.93 -6.11 3.04
CA ILE A 7 6.04 -7.31 2.17
C ILE A 7 5.76 -8.58 2.98
N SER A 8 6.33 -8.69 4.18
CA SER A 8 6.09 -9.82 5.09
C SER A 8 4.60 -9.96 5.43
N ALA A 9 3.97 -8.88 5.89
CA ALA A 9 2.56 -8.88 6.29
C ALA A 9 1.63 -9.24 5.12
N SER A 10 1.84 -8.65 3.93
CA SER A 10 1.02 -8.92 2.75
C SER A 10 1.14 -10.35 2.22
N LYS A 11 2.28 -11.03 2.42
CA LYS A 11 2.44 -12.46 2.08
C LYS A 11 1.70 -13.39 3.03
N LYS A 12 1.36 -12.95 4.25
CA LYS A 12 0.64 -13.76 5.25
C LYS A 12 -0.88 -13.70 5.09
N VAL A 13 -1.39 -12.68 4.41
CA VAL A 13 -2.84 -12.47 4.25
C VAL A 13 -3.31 -13.04 2.92
N ARG A 14 -4.35 -13.87 2.97
CA ARG A 14 -4.97 -14.47 1.78
C ARG A 14 -5.66 -13.41 0.92
N ASN A 15 -5.57 -13.59 -0.40
CA ASN A 15 -6.32 -12.76 -1.33
C ASN A 15 -7.84 -13.02 -1.18
N PRO A 16 -8.67 -11.99 -0.92
CA PRO A 16 -10.12 -12.13 -0.81
C PRO A 16 -10.83 -12.42 -2.15
N ASN A 17 -10.18 -12.19 -3.29
CA ASN A 17 -10.81 -12.38 -4.60
C ASN A 17 -10.61 -13.82 -5.14
N SER A 18 -11.70 -14.59 -5.21
CA SER A 18 -11.66 -15.99 -5.67
C SER A 18 -11.21 -16.15 -7.12
N GLY A 19 -11.57 -15.22 -8.01
CA GLY A 19 -11.14 -15.26 -9.41
C GLY A 19 -9.64 -15.09 -9.57
N GLU A 20 -9.05 -14.22 -8.76
CA GLU A 20 -7.59 -14.02 -8.73
C GLU A 20 -6.85 -15.19 -8.07
N VAL A 21 -7.42 -15.75 -6.99
CA VAL A 21 -6.89 -16.96 -6.34
C VAL A 21 -6.86 -18.13 -7.33
N ASN A 22 -7.92 -18.31 -8.12
CA ASN A 22 -7.97 -19.34 -9.17
C ASN A 22 -6.96 -19.08 -10.29
N ALA A 23 -6.56 -17.83 -10.50
CA ALA A 23 -5.49 -17.43 -11.42
C ALA A 23 -4.09 -17.49 -10.78
N GLY A 24 -3.93 -18.13 -9.62
CA GLY A 24 -2.65 -18.35 -8.94
C GLY A 24 -2.20 -17.22 -8.01
N ARG A 25 -3.04 -16.22 -7.72
CA ARG A 25 -2.71 -15.11 -6.81
C ARG A 25 -3.32 -15.35 -5.44
N HIS A 26 -2.61 -16.09 -4.60
CA HIS A 26 -3.13 -16.64 -3.35
C HIS A 26 -3.11 -15.65 -2.18
N THR A 27 -2.21 -14.68 -2.20
CA THR A 27 -1.99 -13.69 -1.13
C THR A 27 -2.28 -12.27 -1.60
N THR A 28 -2.46 -11.33 -0.67
CA THR A 28 -2.62 -9.91 -1.02
C THR A 28 -1.36 -9.37 -1.68
N TYR A 29 -0.18 -9.91 -1.33
CA TYR A 29 1.08 -9.64 -2.01
C TYR A 29 1.05 -10.03 -3.50
N ASP A 30 0.54 -11.23 -3.83
CA ASP A 30 0.56 -11.74 -5.21
C ASP A 30 -0.26 -10.84 -6.16
N THR A 31 -1.43 -10.40 -5.71
CA THR A 31 -2.26 -9.45 -6.47
C THR A 31 -1.65 -8.05 -6.52
N TRP A 32 -1.08 -7.57 -5.42
CA TRP A 32 -0.43 -6.26 -5.42
C TRP A 32 0.75 -6.21 -6.40
N LEU A 33 1.60 -7.24 -6.39
CA LEU A 33 2.71 -7.38 -7.34
C LEU A 33 2.22 -7.44 -8.78
N HIS A 34 1.15 -8.20 -9.03
CA HIS A 34 0.59 -8.35 -10.36
C HIS A 34 0.02 -7.04 -10.94
N LEU A 35 -0.76 -6.31 -10.15
CA LEU A 35 -1.45 -5.09 -10.61
C LEU A 35 -0.55 -3.86 -10.62
N PHE A 36 0.40 -3.79 -9.67
CA PHE A 36 1.23 -2.62 -9.46
C PHE A 36 2.71 -3.01 -9.28
N PRO A 37 3.40 -3.54 -10.29
CA PRO A 37 4.85 -3.77 -10.21
C PRO A 37 5.61 -2.44 -10.11
N SER A 38 6.73 -2.43 -9.37
CA SER A 38 7.66 -1.29 -9.37
C SER A 38 8.34 -1.16 -10.74
N ALA A 39 8.57 0.09 -11.16
CA ALA A 39 9.26 0.37 -12.43
C ALA A 39 10.77 0.09 -12.32
N GLU A 40 11.31 0.26 -11.12
CA GLU A 40 12.72 0.08 -10.77
C GLU A 40 13.05 -1.41 -10.59
N ASN A 41 12.12 -2.19 -10.05
CA ASN A 41 12.24 -3.63 -9.92
C ASN A 41 10.86 -4.32 -10.02
N SER A 42 10.58 -4.92 -11.18
CA SER A 42 9.31 -5.58 -11.46
C SER A 42 9.04 -6.85 -10.63
N SER A 43 10.05 -7.36 -9.91
CA SER A 43 9.86 -8.46 -8.94
C SER A 43 9.29 -7.99 -7.59
N LEU A 44 9.19 -6.67 -7.39
CA LEU A 44 8.62 -6.06 -6.20
C LEU A 44 7.39 -5.23 -6.54
N PRO A 45 6.40 -5.20 -5.65
CA PRO A 45 5.26 -4.32 -5.83
C PRO A 45 5.68 -2.85 -5.61
N LYS A 46 5.00 -1.96 -6.30
CA LYS A 46 5.20 -0.51 -6.21
C LYS A 46 4.69 0.00 -4.88
N MET A 47 5.61 0.54 -4.08
CA MET A 47 5.27 1.34 -2.90
C MET A 47 5.33 2.82 -3.26
N MET A 48 4.28 3.55 -2.87
CA MET A 48 4.23 5.01 -3.07
C MET A 48 4.66 5.71 -1.77
N PRO A 49 5.38 6.83 -1.84
CA PRO A 49 5.57 7.68 -0.67
C PRO A 49 4.21 8.20 -0.19
N VAL A 50 4.00 8.20 1.13
CA VAL A 50 2.87 8.88 1.76
C VAL A 50 3.04 10.40 1.64
N GLY A 51 1.94 11.10 1.38
CA GLY A 51 1.93 12.56 1.15
C GLY A 51 1.47 13.36 2.37
N SER A 52 0.47 14.23 2.18
CA SER A 52 -0.14 15.05 3.23
C SER A 52 -1.64 14.82 3.44
N GLY A 53 -2.23 13.83 2.74
CA GLY A 53 -3.69 13.67 2.65
C GLY A 53 -4.37 12.93 3.81
N SER A 54 -3.68 12.68 4.92
CA SER A 54 -4.19 11.89 6.06
C SER A 54 -3.43 12.26 7.35
N ASP A 55 -3.82 11.66 8.47
CA ASP A 55 -3.32 12.02 9.81
C ASP A 55 -1.82 11.71 10.03
N TYR A 56 -1.22 10.83 9.21
CA TYR A 56 0.21 10.55 9.26
C TYR A 56 1.09 11.77 8.94
N SER A 57 0.52 12.86 8.42
CA SER A 57 1.26 14.00 7.88
C SER A 57 2.14 14.69 8.93
N SER A 58 1.64 14.89 10.15
CA SER A 58 2.43 15.50 11.22
C SER A 58 3.51 14.55 11.74
N PHE A 59 3.20 13.26 11.85
CA PHE A 59 4.18 12.25 12.26
C PHE A 59 5.35 12.17 11.29
N LEU A 60 5.07 12.16 9.99
CA LEU A 60 6.12 12.11 8.97
C LEU A 60 6.86 13.45 8.83
N ASN A 61 6.13 14.54 8.54
CA ASN A 61 6.75 15.79 8.09
C ASN A 61 7.29 16.64 9.24
N VAL A 62 6.77 16.49 10.46
CA VAL A 62 7.21 17.26 11.64
C VAL A 62 8.10 16.42 12.54
N LEU A 63 7.70 15.18 12.85
CA LEU A 63 8.42 14.33 13.80
C LEU A 63 9.43 13.38 13.15
N GLY A 64 9.40 13.21 11.82
CA GLY A 64 10.31 12.29 11.12
C GLY A 64 10.03 10.81 11.40
N ILE A 65 8.83 10.46 11.83
CA ILE A 65 8.44 9.08 12.14
C ILE A 65 8.02 8.37 10.84
N PRO A 66 8.63 7.21 10.50
CA PRO A 66 8.21 6.43 9.33
C PRO A 66 6.74 6.03 9.40
N CYS A 67 6.00 6.30 8.34
CA CYS A 67 4.55 6.07 8.26
C CYS A 67 4.18 5.20 7.04
N LEU A 68 3.03 4.52 7.13
CA LEU A 68 2.44 3.72 6.06
C LEU A 68 0.91 3.86 6.06
N GLU A 69 0.28 3.62 4.91
CA GLU A 69 -1.18 3.56 4.76
C GLU A 69 -1.58 2.44 3.77
N PRO A 70 -1.64 1.17 4.23
CA PRO A 70 -2.18 0.07 3.46
C PRO A 70 -3.68 0.24 3.24
N ARG A 71 -4.09 0.17 1.97
CA ARG A 71 -5.49 0.19 1.56
C ARG A 71 -5.70 -0.64 0.29
N TYR A 72 -6.90 -1.17 0.11
CA TYR A 72 -7.35 -1.58 -1.23
C TYR A 72 -7.69 -0.34 -2.06
N THR A 73 -7.45 -0.43 -3.36
CA THR A 73 -7.75 0.64 -4.31
C THR A 73 -8.17 0.04 -5.65
N TRP A 74 -8.71 0.88 -6.52
CA TRP A 74 -9.07 0.47 -7.88
C TRP A 74 -7.82 0.27 -8.75
N ASP A 75 -7.98 -0.47 -9.85
CA ASP A 75 -6.95 -0.61 -10.87
C ASP A 75 -6.68 0.76 -11.53
N ARG A 76 -5.54 1.36 -11.18
CA ARG A 76 -5.09 2.66 -11.70
C ARG A 76 -4.57 2.59 -13.13
N ASN A 77 -4.36 1.39 -13.68
CA ASN A 77 -4.04 1.20 -15.10
C ASN A 77 -5.32 1.30 -15.94
N LYS A 78 -6.42 0.75 -15.42
CA LYS A 78 -7.74 0.81 -16.05
C LYS A 78 -8.45 2.15 -15.86
N TRP A 79 -8.41 2.72 -14.66
CA TRP A 79 -9.18 3.93 -14.33
C TRP A 79 -8.27 5.09 -13.92
N LYS A 80 -8.27 6.15 -14.73
CA LYS A 80 -7.47 7.38 -14.50
C LYS A 80 -8.26 8.43 -13.72
N ILE A 81 -8.76 8.03 -12.54
CA ILE A 81 -9.48 8.89 -11.62
C ILE A 81 -8.60 9.25 -10.41
N SER A 82 -8.87 10.41 -9.79
CA SER A 82 -8.11 10.91 -8.63
C SER A 82 -8.61 10.36 -7.30
N ALA A 83 -9.92 10.14 -7.18
CA ALA A 83 -10.60 9.54 -6.03
C ALA A 83 -11.73 8.63 -6.53
N TYR A 84 -12.29 7.80 -5.66
CA TYR A 84 -13.51 7.07 -6.02
C TYR A 84 -14.68 8.07 -6.16
N PRO A 85 -15.68 7.80 -7.03
CA PRO A 85 -16.61 8.84 -7.48
C PRO A 85 -17.51 9.49 -6.42
N LEU A 86 -17.68 8.86 -5.26
CA LEU A 86 -18.61 9.31 -4.22
C LEU A 86 -17.91 9.93 -3.01
N TYR A 87 -16.60 10.14 -3.08
CA TYR A 87 -15.82 10.76 -2.01
C TYR A 87 -16.35 12.15 -1.62
N HIS A 88 -16.42 12.43 -0.32
CA HIS A 88 -16.95 13.66 0.29
C HIS A 88 -18.38 14.01 -0.15
N SER A 89 -19.23 13.00 -0.32
CA SER A 89 -20.62 13.20 -0.72
C SER A 89 -21.60 12.60 0.28
N ALA A 90 -22.86 13.06 0.23
CA ALA A 90 -23.95 12.47 1.00
C ALA A 90 -24.26 11.00 0.63
N TYR A 91 -23.64 10.48 -0.44
CA TYR A 91 -23.84 9.11 -0.93
C TYR A 91 -22.83 8.11 -0.35
N GLU A 92 -21.89 8.56 0.49
CA GLU A 92 -21.03 7.69 1.30
C GLU A 92 -21.83 7.03 2.42
N THR A 93 -22.52 5.96 2.07
CA THR A 93 -23.44 5.26 2.96
C THR A 93 -22.96 3.85 3.26
N LEU A 94 -23.44 3.27 4.37
CA LEU A 94 -23.21 1.86 4.65
C LEU A 94 -23.73 0.96 3.51
N TYR A 95 -24.86 1.33 2.91
CA TYR A 95 -25.43 0.64 1.75
C TYR A 95 -24.43 0.53 0.60
N LEU A 96 -23.72 1.62 0.27
CA LEU A 96 -22.68 1.63 -0.77
C LEU A 96 -21.60 0.58 -0.49
N MET A 97 -21.15 0.48 0.76
CA MET A 97 -20.13 -0.49 1.14
C MET A 97 -20.66 -1.93 1.06
N GLU A 98 -21.81 -2.20 1.66
CA GLU A 98 -22.40 -3.54 1.76
C GLU A 98 -22.83 -4.13 0.42
N ASN A 99 -23.23 -3.29 -0.54
CA ASN A 99 -23.87 -3.75 -1.77
C ASN A 99 -23.05 -3.52 -3.03
N ILE A 100 -22.07 -2.61 -3.02
CA ILE A 100 -21.35 -2.19 -4.24
C ILE A 100 -19.84 -2.31 -4.07
N ILE A 101 -19.26 -1.69 -3.04
CA ILE A 101 -17.80 -1.57 -2.91
C ILE A 101 -17.16 -2.84 -2.37
N ASP A 102 -17.67 -3.38 -1.27
CA ASP A 102 -17.11 -4.56 -0.61
C ASP A 102 -18.23 -5.44 -0.04
N PRO A 103 -19.03 -6.09 -0.90
CA PRO A 103 -20.02 -7.06 -0.45
C PRO A 103 -19.36 -8.14 0.42
N GLU A 104 -19.97 -8.42 1.56
CA GLU A 104 -19.46 -9.33 2.60
C GLU A 104 -18.17 -8.87 3.31
N PHE A 105 -17.73 -7.62 3.11
CA PHE A 105 -16.57 -7.00 3.78
C PHE A 105 -15.25 -7.78 3.64
N LYS A 106 -15.08 -8.52 2.53
CA LYS A 106 -13.93 -9.40 2.32
C LYS A 106 -12.63 -8.60 2.15
N TYR A 107 -12.66 -7.49 1.44
CA TYR A 107 -11.48 -6.64 1.22
C TYR A 107 -11.13 -5.84 2.48
N SER A 108 -12.14 -5.33 3.19
CA SER A 108 -11.99 -4.65 4.48
C SER A 108 -11.35 -5.58 5.50
N LYS A 109 -11.85 -6.81 5.61
CA LYS A 109 -11.22 -7.84 6.45
C LYS A 109 -9.76 -8.09 6.06
N ALA A 110 -9.47 -8.26 4.77
CA ALA A 110 -8.11 -8.53 4.30
C ALA A 110 -7.14 -7.38 4.62
N VAL A 111 -7.52 -6.12 4.37
CA VAL A 111 -6.66 -4.98 4.74
C VAL A 111 -6.48 -4.85 6.25
N THR A 112 -7.53 -5.11 7.05
CA THR A 112 -7.41 -5.15 8.51
C THR A 112 -6.45 -6.25 8.97
N GLN A 113 -6.46 -7.41 8.33
CA GLN A 113 -5.47 -8.46 8.61
C GLN A 113 -4.05 -8.03 8.27
N VAL A 114 -3.83 -7.30 7.16
CA VAL A 114 -2.51 -6.75 6.83
C VAL A 114 -2.05 -5.77 7.91
N TRP A 115 -2.93 -4.87 8.36
CA TRP A 115 -2.65 -3.97 9.49
C TRP A 115 -2.32 -4.74 10.78
N ALA A 116 -3.09 -5.78 11.12
CA ALA A 116 -2.84 -6.58 12.30
C ALA A 116 -1.48 -7.29 12.24
N GLU A 117 -1.12 -7.84 11.09
CA GLU A 117 0.18 -8.48 10.86
C GLU A 117 1.33 -7.48 10.94
N LEU A 118 1.15 -6.26 10.42
CA LEU A 118 2.11 -5.16 10.56
C LEU A 118 2.34 -4.78 12.02
N VAL A 119 1.26 -4.55 12.76
CA VAL A 119 1.33 -4.19 14.19
C VAL A 119 2.00 -5.30 14.98
N ARG A 120 1.59 -6.56 14.76
CA ARG A 120 2.18 -7.74 15.41
C ARG A 120 3.68 -7.86 15.12
N ASP A 121 4.08 -7.76 13.85
CA ASP A 121 5.51 -7.83 13.46
C ASP A 121 6.32 -6.64 14.01
N MET A 122 5.71 -5.47 14.23
CA MET A 122 6.41 -4.31 14.80
C MET A 122 6.41 -4.28 16.34
N SER A 123 5.38 -4.80 17.00
CA SER A 123 5.26 -4.80 18.47
C SER A 123 6.11 -5.89 19.11
N ASP A 124 6.19 -7.05 18.48
CA ASP A 124 6.77 -8.25 19.09
C ASP A 124 8.23 -8.48 18.66
N ALA A 125 8.74 -7.68 17.71
CA ALA A 125 10.08 -7.87 17.19
C ALA A 125 11.17 -7.44 18.19
N MET A 126 12.06 -8.38 18.51
CA MET A 126 13.27 -8.08 19.29
C MET A 126 14.18 -7.07 18.58
N ILE A 127 14.25 -7.14 17.24
CA ILE A 127 14.95 -6.19 16.38
C ILE A 127 13.92 -5.61 15.43
N LEU A 128 13.73 -4.30 15.46
CA LEU A 128 12.74 -3.63 14.63
C LEU A 128 12.97 -3.96 13.14
N PRO A 129 11.92 -4.36 12.38
CA PRO A 129 12.03 -4.76 10.98
C PRO A 129 12.13 -3.53 10.04
N LEU A 130 13.02 -2.60 10.37
CA LEU A 130 13.30 -1.40 9.60
C LEU A 130 14.52 -1.64 8.71
N ASP A 131 14.40 -1.29 7.44
CA ASP A 131 15.50 -1.38 6.49
C ASP A 131 15.97 0.02 6.07
N ALA A 132 17.10 0.45 6.61
CA ALA A 132 17.74 1.71 6.25
C ALA A 132 18.32 1.67 4.82
N LYS A 133 18.70 0.48 4.31
CA LYS A 133 19.23 0.34 2.96
C LYS A 133 18.18 0.70 1.91
N SER A 134 16.93 0.22 2.05
CA SER A 134 15.85 0.63 1.14
C SER A 134 15.62 2.15 1.11
N LEU A 135 15.86 2.87 2.21
CA LEU A 135 15.79 4.33 2.20
C LEU A 135 16.96 4.94 1.41
N SER A 136 18.18 4.46 1.63
CA SER A 136 19.36 4.90 0.86
C SER A 136 19.21 4.65 -0.64
N ASP A 137 18.70 3.46 -1.00
CA ASP A 137 18.44 3.08 -2.38
C ASP A 137 17.39 4.01 -3.01
N TYR A 138 16.29 4.29 -2.30
CA TYR A 138 15.26 5.23 -2.73
C TYR A 138 15.81 6.64 -2.95
N ILE A 139 16.57 7.18 -1.99
CA ILE A 139 17.18 8.52 -2.10
C ILE A 139 18.12 8.58 -3.31
N SER A 140 18.88 7.52 -3.57
CA SER A 140 19.80 7.46 -4.71
C SER A 140 19.06 7.49 -6.05
N VAL A 141 17.89 6.84 -6.15
CA VAL A 141 17.04 6.87 -7.35
C VAL A 141 16.43 8.26 -7.54
N GLU A 142 15.82 8.82 -6.50
CA GLU A 142 15.19 10.14 -6.59
C GLU A 142 16.22 11.25 -6.84
N SER A 143 17.40 11.20 -6.20
CA SER A 143 18.49 12.15 -6.47
C SER A 143 18.86 12.19 -7.95
N LYS A 144 19.01 11.03 -8.61
CA LYS A 144 19.30 10.97 -10.06
C LYS A 144 18.15 11.55 -10.87
N ARG A 145 16.91 11.26 -10.49
CA ARG A 145 15.71 11.77 -11.16
C ARG A 145 15.63 13.28 -11.13
N TYR A 146 15.99 13.91 -10.00
CA TYR A 146 16.01 15.37 -9.87
C TYR A 146 17.23 16.02 -10.54
N SER A 147 18.41 15.39 -10.52
CA SER A 147 19.59 15.91 -11.21
C SER A 147 19.39 16.05 -12.72
N VAL A 148 18.68 15.10 -13.35
CA VAL A 148 18.38 15.13 -14.79
C VAL A 148 17.41 16.26 -15.16
N ASN A 149 16.59 16.75 -14.22
CA ASN A 149 15.58 17.79 -14.48
C ASN A 149 16.10 19.23 -14.23
N MET A 150 17.35 19.39 -13.76
CA MET A 150 17.94 20.72 -13.49
C MET A 150 18.95 21.18 -14.57
N GLU A 151 19.15 20.42 -15.64
CA GLU A 151 19.98 20.82 -16.79
C GLU A 151 19.20 21.62 -17.85
N ILE A 152 18.23 22.45 -17.43
CA ILE A 152 17.45 23.36 -18.31
C ILE A 152 17.79 24.81 -18.00
#